data_AF-A0A2V8GP92-F1
#
_entry.id   AF-A0A2V8GP92-F1
#
_cell.length_a   1.000
_cell.length_b   1.000
_cell.length_c   1.000
_cell.angle_alpha   90.00
_cell.angle_beta   90.00
_cell.angle_gamma   90.00
#
_symmetry.space_group_name_H-M   'P 1'
#
loop_
_entity.id
_entity.type
_entity.pdbx_description
1 polymer ?
#
loop_
_entity_poly.entity_id
_entity_poly.type
_entity_poly.pdbx_seq_one_letter_code
_entity_poly.pdbx_strand_id
1 'polypeptide(L)'
;MAATVAAACSIIVQAQSLTIMEQGGRPFGGRVMGEPATGSLHCDHGYVEWQTPANPRRTPIVMVHASSTKTWDTTFDGRDGFRNIFLRRGYRVYMTDLPRTGRAGQACAATTYTPRPDNDQASFTTWRLGLWLPGTVEPQFYPGVQFPRTRESKPTRSPHFSTSWDRR
;
A
#
# COMPACT_ATOMS: atom_id res chain seq x y z
N MET A 1 24.30 -16.58 47.87
CA MET A 1 24.32 -16.07 46.48
C MET A 1 22.94 -15.48 46.20
N ALA A 2 22.84 -14.14 46.08
CA ALA A 2 21.58 -13.45 45.82
C ALA A 2 21.43 -13.23 44.31
N ALA A 3 20.33 -13.73 43.73
CA ALA A 3 20.04 -13.55 42.31
C ALA A 3 19.25 -12.25 42.12
N THR A 4 19.85 -11.27 41.46
CA THR A 4 19.22 -10.03 41.01
C THR A 4 18.45 -10.31 39.72
N VAL A 5 17.12 -10.20 39.77
CA VAL A 5 16.27 -10.26 38.58
C VAL A 5 16.21 -8.86 37.97
N ALA A 6 16.80 -8.68 36.79
CA ALA A 6 16.68 -7.46 36.01
C ALA A 6 15.28 -7.42 35.36
N ALA A 7 14.43 -6.47 35.80
CA ALA A 7 13.15 -6.21 35.17
C ALA A 7 13.38 -5.46 33.84
N ALA A 8 13.14 -6.14 32.72
CA ALA A 8 13.10 -5.50 31.41
C ALA A 8 11.83 -4.64 31.32
N CYS A 9 11.98 -3.32 31.43
CA CYS A 9 10.91 -2.36 31.25
C CYS A 9 10.48 -2.37 29.77
N SER A 10 9.36 -3.05 29.48
CA SER A 10 8.76 -3.00 28.15
C SER A 10 8.10 -1.64 27.97
N ILE A 11 8.66 -0.80 27.09
CA ILE A 11 8.02 0.44 26.66
C ILE A 11 6.78 0.05 25.86
N ILE A 12 5.62 0.12 26.49
CA ILE A 12 4.35 0.06 25.78
C ILE A 12 4.24 1.37 25.00
N VAL A 13 4.52 1.34 23.70
CA VAL A 13 4.17 2.44 22.80
C VAL A 13 2.65 2.51 22.77
N GLN A 14 2.07 3.40 23.58
CA GLN A 14 0.65 3.73 23.47
C GLN A 14 0.43 4.29 22.06
N ALA A 15 -0.30 3.52 21.25
CA ALA A 15 -0.79 3.99 19.98
C ALA A 15 -1.72 5.19 20.24
N GLN A 16 -1.21 6.40 20.06
CA GLN A 16 -2.03 7.61 20.13
C GLN A 16 -3.18 7.44 19.12
N SER A 17 -4.41 7.77 19.51
CA SER A 17 -5.52 7.76 18.57
C SER A 17 -5.25 8.75 17.44
N LEU A 18 -5.60 8.38 16.20
CA LEU A 18 -5.53 9.29 15.06
C LEU A 18 -6.93 9.88 14.82
N THR A 19 -7.12 11.15 15.15
CA THR A 19 -8.36 11.87 14.88
C THR A 19 -8.34 12.43 13.46
N ILE A 20 -9.29 11.99 12.65
CA ILE A 20 -9.52 12.46 11.28
C ILE A 20 -10.75 13.37 11.28
N MET A 21 -10.56 14.62 10.82
CA MET A 21 -11.64 15.61 10.74
C MET A 21 -12.45 15.47 9.46
N GLU A 22 -11.78 15.07 8.39
CA GLU A 22 -12.36 14.93 7.06
C GLU A 22 -11.62 13.82 6.33
N GLN A 23 -12.37 13.00 5.61
CA GLN A 23 -11.81 12.02 4.69
C GLN A 23 -12.77 11.81 3.53
N GLY A 24 -12.21 11.47 2.38
CA GLY A 24 -13.02 11.21 1.19
C GLY A 24 -12.17 10.68 0.05
N GLY A 25 -12.83 10.44 -1.07
CA GLY A 25 -12.18 10.12 -2.32
C GLY A 25 -13.02 10.56 -3.51
N ARG A 26 -12.36 10.94 -4.60
CA ARG A 26 -13.03 11.35 -5.85
C ARG A 26 -12.14 11.14 -7.07
N PRO A 27 -12.73 10.89 -8.25
CA PRO A 27 -12.01 11.00 -9.50
C PRO A 27 -11.62 12.47 -9.78
N PHE A 28 -10.56 12.68 -10.55
CA PHE A 28 -10.14 13.99 -11.03
C PHE A 28 -9.58 13.90 -12.45
N GLY A 29 -9.68 15.01 -13.20
CA GLY A 29 -9.25 15.05 -14.59
C GLY A 29 -10.03 14.07 -15.47
N GLY A 30 -9.34 13.48 -16.45
CA GLY A 30 -9.92 12.55 -17.41
C GLY A 30 -10.44 13.22 -18.67
N ARG A 31 -11.00 12.38 -19.55
CA ARG A 31 -11.53 12.72 -20.87
C ARG A 31 -12.87 12.03 -21.08
N VAL A 32 -13.66 12.56 -22.00
CA VAL A 32 -14.88 11.91 -22.47
C VAL A 32 -14.65 11.49 -23.93
N MET A 33 -14.95 10.23 -24.24
CA MET A 33 -15.03 9.73 -25.61
C MET A 33 -16.48 9.49 -26.00
N GLY A 34 -16.77 9.57 -27.29
CA GLY A 34 -18.13 9.43 -27.81
C GLY A 34 -18.97 10.68 -27.58
N GLU A 35 -20.26 10.57 -27.88
CA GLU A 35 -21.21 11.69 -27.81
C GLU A 35 -22.25 11.42 -26.71
N PRO A 36 -22.56 12.39 -25.84
CA PRO A 36 -23.47 12.17 -24.71
C PRO A 36 -24.83 11.57 -25.09
N ALA A 37 -25.38 11.96 -26.24
CA ALA A 37 -26.70 11.51 -26.69
C ALA A 37 -26.74 10.08 -27.21
N THR A 38 -25.61 9.54 -27.70
CA THR A 38 -25.55 8.23 -28.36
C THR A 38 -24.71 7.20 -27.58
N GLY A 39 -23.96 7.66 -26.57
CA GLY A 39 -23.09 6.84 -25.75
C GLY A 39 -21.75 7.53 -25.55
N SER A 40 -21.41 7.80 -24.28
CA SER A 40 -20.15 8.41 -23.91
C SER A 40 -19.42 7.58 -22.85
N LEU A 41 -18.08 7.71 -22.83
CA LEU A 41 -17.20 7.05 -21.88
C LEU A 41 -16.30 8.08 -21.20
N HIS A 42 -16.43 8.22 -19.88
CA HIS A 42 -15.56 9.06 -19.06
C HIS A 42 -14.32 8.27 -18.62
N CYS A 43 -13.19 8.47 -19.26
CA CYS A 43 -12.00 7.62 -19.11
C CYS A 43 -10.72 8.44 -18.84
N ASP A 44 -9.62 7.74 -18.56
CA ASP A 44 -8.30 8.32 -18.24
C ASP A 44 -8.32 9.34 -17.08
N HIS A 45 -9.30 9.24 -16.18
CA HIS A 45 -9.33 10.00 -14.95
C HIS A 45 -8.24 9.49 -13.99
N GLY A 46 -7.74 10.34 -13.11
CA GLY A 46 -7.05 9.91 -11.90
C GLY A 46 -8.05 9.73 -10.76
N TYR A 47 -7.63 9.09 -9.67
CA TYR A 47 -8.43 8.99 -8.45
C TYR A 47 -7.61 9.46 -7.26
N VAL A 48 -8.18 10.31 -6.41
CA VAL A 48 -7.53 10.75 -5.17
C VAL A 48 -8.37 10.34 -3.98
N GLU A 49 -7.72 9.78 -2.96
CA GLU A 49 -8.26 9.68 -1.61
C GLU A 49 -7.50 10.63 -0.70
N TRP A 50 -8.17 11.22 0.28
CA TRP A 50 -7.55 12.14 1.23
C TRP A 50 -8.03 11.92 2.66
N GLN A 51 -7.16 12.30 3.59
CA GLN A 51 -7.46 12.40 5.01
C GLN A 51 -6.85 13.69 5.59
N THR A 52 -7.63 14.39 6.41
CA THR A 52 -7.23 15.62 7.10
C THR A 52 -7.19 15.36 8.62
N PRO A 53 -6.03 15.53 9.28
CA PRO A 53 -5.93 15.37 10.73
C PRO A 53 -6.50 16.57 11.49
N ALA A 54 -6.71 16.43 12.80
CA ALA A 54 -7.26 17.47 13.69
C ALA A 54 -6.54 18.83 13.63
N ASN A 55 -5.21 18.83 13.63
CA ASN A 55 -4.38 20.03 13.60
C ASN A 55 -3.51 20.04 12.33
N PRO A 56 -4.10 20.34 11.15
CA PRO A 56 -3.39 20.17 9.91
C PRO A 56 -2.42 21.32 9.65
N ARG A 57 -1.19 20.96 9.26
CA ARG A 57 -0.19 21.86 8.71
C ARG A 57 -0.71 22.57 7.46
N ARG A 58 -0.13 23.73 7.14
CA ARG A 58 -0.49 24.48 5.92
C ARG A 58 -0.20 23.71 4.64
N THR A 59 0.95 23.02 4.57
CA THR A 59 1.40 22.29 3.39
C THR A 59 0.90 20.83 3.42
N PRO A 60 0.19 20.36 2.38
CA PRO A 60 -0.21 18.95 2.28
C PRO A 60 0.91 18.07 1.69
N ILE A 61 0.74 16.76 1.78
CA ILE A 61 1.57 15.76 1.09
C ILE A 61 0.72 15.05 0.05
N VAL A 62 1.18 15.04 -1.20
CA VAL A 62 0.61 14.26 -2.30
C VAL A 62 1.51 13.07 -2.56
N MET A 63 0.95 11.87 -2.50
CA MET A 63 1.68 10.61 -2.63
C MET A 63 1.32 9.93 -3.95
N VAL A 64 2.29 9.93 -4.87
CA VAL A 64 2.17 9.34 -6.21
C VAL A 64 2.94 8.02 -6.23
N HIS A 65 2.30 6.95 -6.69
CA HIS A 65 2.91 5.61 -6.77
C HIS A 65 3.13 5.18 -8.23
N ALA A 66 3.93 4.12 -8.41
CA ALA A 66 4.09 3.47 -9.71
C ALA A 66 3.02 2.39 -9.98
N SER A 67 2.48 1.73 -8.95
CA SER A 67 1.56 0.58 -9.13
C SER A 67 0.23 0.69 -8.37
N SER A 68 0.23 0.92 -7.06
CA SER A 68 -0.99 1.10 -6.27
C SER A 68 -0.71 1.99 -5.06
N THR A 69 -1.75 2.67 -4.56
CA THR A 69 -1.66 3.43 -3.31
C THR A 69 -1.24 2.59 -2.10
N LYS A 70 -1.34 1.25 -2.19
CA LYS A 70 -0.80 0.29 -1.22
C LYS A 70 0.67 0.52 -0.86
N THR A 71 1.47 1.13 -1.75
CA THR A 71 2.87 1.52 -1.50
C THR A 71 3.04 2.37 -0.23
N TRP A 72 2.06 3.22 0.09
CA TRP A 72 2.13 4.17 1.21
C TRP A 72 1.29 3.76 2.43
N ASP A 73 0.54 2.67 2.31
CA ASP A 73 -0.27 2.09 3.37
C ASP A 73 0.58 1.17 4.28
N THR A 74 -0.06 0.44 5.19
CA THR A 74 0.51 -0.53 6.12
C THR A 74 1.61 -1.38 5.47
N THR A 75 2.74 -1.52 6.16
CA THR A 75 3.90 -2.29 5.68
C THR A 75 3.60 -3.80 5.63
N PHE A 76 4.47 -4.59 4.97
CA PHE A 76 4.30 -6.05 4.86
C PHE A 76 4.26 -6.75 6.23
N ASP A 77 4.90 -6.19 7.24
CA ASP A 77 4.90 -6.65 8.63
C ASP A 77 3.85 -5.97 9.52
N GLY A 78 2.88 -5.26 8.93
CA GLY A 78 1.74 -4.71 9.66
C GLY A 78 1.99 -3.37 10.38
N ARG A 79 3.17 -2.76 10.24
CA ARG A 79 3.45 -1.43 10.81
C ARG A 79 2.76 -0.32 10.01
N ASP A 80 2.61 0.83 10.64
CA ASP A 80 2.11 2.04 9.97
C ASP A 80 2.98 2.40 8.75
N GLY A 81 2.32 2.60 7.61
CA GLY A 81 2.93 3.18 6.41
C GLY A 81 3.03 4.70 6.46
N PHE A 82 3.51 5.29 5.37
CA PHE A 82 3.66 6.75 5.25
C PHE A 82 2.33 7.49 5.40
N ARG A 83 1.20 6.92 4.95
CA ARG A 83 -0.13 7.50 5.18
C ARG A 83 -0.32 7.86 6.66
N ASN A 84 -0.24 6.87 7.54
CA ASN A 84 -0.52 7.04 8.96
C ASN A 84 0.59 7.87 9.64
N ILE A 85 1.86 7.65 9.28
CA ILE A 85 2.99 8.40 9.83
C ILE A 85 2.84 9.91 9.57
N PHE A 86 2.47 10.31 8.35
CA PHE A 86 2.34 11.73 8.02
C PHE A 86 1.06 12.37 8.55
N LEU A 87 -0.05 11.63 8.62
CA LEU A 87 -1.27 12.10 9.29
C LEU A 87 -1.03 12.40 10.77
N ARG A 88 -0.33 11.50 11.48
CA ARG A 88 0.06 11.70 12.89
C ARG A 88 1.00 12.89 13.08
N ARG A 89 1.77 13.25 12.05
CA ARG A 89 2.63 14.45 12.03
C ARG A 89 1.90 15.73 11.63
N GLY A 90 0.58 15.67 11.49
CA GLY A 90 -0.29 16.80 11.19
C GLY A 90 -0.35 17.16 9.71
N TYR A 91 0.08 16.31 8.78
CA TYR A 91 -0.06 16.61 7.34
C TYR A 91 -1.42 16.15 6.83
N ARG A 92 -2.06 16.97 5.98
CA ARG A 92 -3.10 16.44 5.09
C ARG A 92 -2.43 15.52 4.08
N VAL A 93 -2.94 14.31 3.92
CA VAL A 93 -2.38 13.31 3.01
C VAL A 93 -3.36 13.08 1.88
N TYR A 94 -2.86 13.13 0.65
CA TYR A 94 -3.57 12.78 -0.57
C TYR A 94 -2.85 11.61 -1.23
N MET A 95 -3.52 10.47 -1.41
CA MET A 95 -3.00 9.31 -2.12
C MET A 95 -3.67 9.22 -3.48
N THR A 96 -2.87 9.14 -4.54
CA THR A 96 -3.35 9.26 -5.91
C THR A 96 -3.11 7.98 -6.69
N ASP A 97 -4.17 7.41 -7.25
CA ASP A 97 -4.06 6.50 -8.39
C ASP A 97 -4.01 7.33 -9.68
N LEU A 98 -2.93 7.15 -10.45
CA LEU A 98 -2.77 7.76 -11.76
C LEU A 98 -3.70 7.09 -12.80
N PRO A 99 -3.99 7.76 -13.94
CA PRO A 99 -4.81 7.17 -14.99
C PRO A 99 -4.39 5.76 -15.36
N ARG A 100 -5.39 4.89 -15.55
CA ARG A 100 -5.29 3.48 -15.94
C ARG A 100 -4.67 2.56 -14.87
N THR A 101 -4.59 3.03 -13.62
CA THR A 101 -3.98 2.29 -12.51
C THR A 101 -4.93 2.21 -11.32
N GLY A 102 -4.93 1.09 -10.58
CA GLY A 102 -5.72 0.96 -9.35
C GLY A 102 -7.21 1.29 -9.54
N ARG A 103 -7.73 2.22 -8.74
CA ARG A 103 -9.13 2.69 -8.84
C ARG A 103 -9.41 3.53 -10.09
N ALA A 104 -8.38 4.02 -10.75
CA ALA A 104 -8.44 4.83 -11.96
C ALA A 104 -8.27 3.98 -13.25
N GLY A 105 -8.68 2.70 -13.23
CA GLY A 105 -8.44 1.74 -14.31
C GLY A 105 -9.21 1.97 -15.63
N GLN A 106 -10.17 2.89 -15.67
CA GLN A 106 -11.02 3.10 -16.85
C GLN A 106 -10.28 3.85 -17.96
N ALA A 107 -9.65 3.12 -18.87
CA ALA A 107 -8.82 3.67 -19.94
C ALA A 107 -9.62 4.14 -21.16
N CYS A 108 -9.11 5.18 -21.84
CA CYS A 108 -9.62 5.60 -23.16
C CYS A 108 -9.09 4.76 -24.33
N ALA A 109 -8.30 3.72 -24.04
CA ALA A 109 -7.71 2.85 -25.03
C ALA A 109 -7.76 1.39 -24.57
N ALA A 110 -7.89 0.48 -25.52
CA ALA A 110 -7.80 -0.95 -25.25
C ALA A 110 -6.45 -1.29 -24.60
N THR A 111 -6.50 -2.13 -23.57
CA THR A 111 -5.31 -2.64 -22.87
C THR A 111 -5.42 -4.15 -22.76
N THR A 112 -4.34 -4.86 -23.10
CA THR A 112 -4.25 -6.33 -22.94
C THR A 112 -3.26 -6.64 -21.82
N TYR A 113 -3.64 -7.57 -20.94
CA TYR A 113 -2.77 -8.10 -19.90
C TYR A 113 -2.43 -9.56 -20.20
N THR A 114 -1.14 -9.88 -20.17
CA THR A 114 -0.65 -11.26 -20.29
C THR A 114 0.08 -11.62 -18.99
N PRO A 115 -0.43 -12.59 -18.21
CA PRO A 115 0.25 -13.05 -17.01
C PRO A 115 1.65 -13.57 -17.33
N ARG A 116 2.62 -13.26 -16.47
CA ARG A 116 4.00 -13.75 -16.55
C ARG A 116 4.35 -14.51 -15.27
N PRO A 117 4.44 -15.85 -15.32
CA PRO A 117 4.69 -16.69 -14.14
C PRO A 117 6.03 -16.46 -13.42
N ASP A 118 6.97 -15.73 -14.03
CA ASP A 118 8.28 -15.37 -13.48
C ASP A 118 8.33 -13.97 -12.83
N ASN A 119 7.20 -13.23 -12.84
CA ASN A 119 7.14 -11.87 -12.33
C ASN A 119 7.49 -11.76 -10.84
N ASP A 120 7.20 -12.76 -10.03
CA ASP A 120 7.49 -12.73 -8.59
C ASP A 120 9.00 -12.79 -8.34
N GLN A 121 9.70 -13.68 -9.03
CA GLN A 121 11.15 -13.83 -9.00
C GLN A 121 11.83 -12.55 -9.50
N ALA A 122 11.34 -12.02 -10.62
CA ALA A 122 11.84 -10.78 -11.22
C ALA A 122 11.61 -9.58 -10.30
N SER A 123 10.42 -9.45 -9.70
CA SER A 123 10.08 -8.35 -8.79
C SER A 123 10.89 -8.41 -7.51
N PHE A 124 11.04 -9.59 -6.90
CA PHE A 124 11.85 -9.79 -5.69
C PHE A 124 13.29 -9.29 -5.89
N THR A 125 13.89 -9.69 -7.01
CA THR A 125 15.26 -9.30 -7.37
C THR A 125 15.34 -7.81 -7.70
N THR A 126 14.39 -7.28 -8.48
CA THR A 126 14.36 -5.85 -8.90
C THR A 126 14.13 -4.91 -7.72
N TRP A 127 13.34 -5.32 -6.72
CA TRP A 127 13.14 -4.56 -5.48
C TRP A 127 14.34 -4.64 -4.53
N ARG A 128 15.41 -5.33 -4.92
CA ARG A 128 16.66 -5.48 -4.17
C ARG A 128 16.44 -6.12 -2.80
N LEU A 129 15.49 -7.04 -2.70
CA LEU A 129 15.28 -7.84 -1.50
C LEU A 129 16.33 -8.94 -1.37
N GLY A 130 16.82 -9.44 -2.51
CA GLY A 130 17.76 -10.54 -2.61
C GLY A 130 17.85 -11.07 -4.04
N LEU A 131 18.26 -12.32 -4.18
CA LEU A 131 18.28 -13.04 -5.46
C LEU A 131 17.22 -14.15 -5.45
N TRP A 132 16.38 -14.19 -6.49
CA TRP A 132 15.51 -15.33 -6.77
C TRP A 132 15.78 -15.79 -8.21
N LEU A 133 16.67 -16.78 -8.35
CA LEU A 133 17.17 -17.22 -9.66
C LEU A 133 16.25 -18.28 -10.29
N PRO A 134 16.18 -18.35 -11.63
CA PRO A 134 15.48 -19.44 -12.31
C PRO A 134 15.94 -20.81 -11.82
N GLY A 135 15.00 -21.74 -11.61
CA GLY A 135 15.29 -23.09 -11.10
C GLY A 135 15.40 -23.19 -9.58
N THR A 136 15.22 -22.10 -8.83
CA THR A 136 15.18 -22.12 -7.35
C THR A 136 13.76 -22.00 -6.81
N VAL A 137 13.45 -22.76 -5.76
CA VAL A 137 12.10 -22.80 -5.15
C VAL A 137 11.88 -21.60 -4.23
N GLU A 138 12.91 -21.14 -3.53
CA GLU A 138 12.82 -20.09 -2.52
C GLU A 138 13.83 -18.95 -2.80
N PRO A 139 13.47 -17.69 -2.49
CA PRO A 139 14.36 -16.55 -2.66
C PRO A 139 15.48 -16.53 -1.60
N GLN A 140 16.63 -15.94 -1.97
CA GLN A 140 17.75 -15.68 -1.07
C GLN A 140 17.85 -14.19 -0.76
N PHE A 141 17.47 -13.77 0.44
CA PHE A 141 17.57 -12.37 0.88
C PHE A 141 19.02 -11.90 1.03
N TYR A 142 19.27 -10.61 0.72
CA TYR A 142 20.58 -10.02 1.00
C TYR A 142 20.85 -9.91 2.53
N PRO A 143 22.13 -10.00 2.96
CA PRO A 143 22.50 -9.70 4.34
C PRO A 143 22.05 -8.29 4.76
N GLY A 144 21.41 -8.17 5.94
CA GLY A 144 20.99 -6.88 6.49
C GLY A 144 19.75 -6.21 5.87
N VAL A 145 19.11 -6.81 4.86
CA VAL A 145 17.93 -6.21 4.22
C VAL A 145 16.79 -5.98 5.22
N GLN A 146 16.21 -4.78 5.20
CA GLN A 146 15.13 -4.33 6.09
C GLN A 146 13.76 -4.73 5.55
N PHE A 147 13.57 -6.03 5.33
CA PHE A 147 12.32 -6.62 4.89
C PHE A 147 11.97 -7.80 5.78
N PRO A 148 10.69 -7.96 6.20
CA PRO A 148 10.29 -9.06 7.06
C PRO A 148 10.54 -10.41 6.40
N ARG A 149 11.12 -11.35 7.15
CA ARG A 149 11.49 -12.69 6.67
C ARG A 149 10.64 -13.82 7.24
N THR A 150 9.76 -13.51 8.19
CA THR A 150 8.98 -14.52 8.90
C THR A 150 7.70 -14.88 8.14
N ARG A 151 7.28 -16.15 8.27
CA ARG A 151 6.00 -16.68 7.74
C ARG A 151 4.77 -15.91 8.23
N GLU A 152 4.93 -15.15 9.31
CA GLU A 152 3.96 -14.31 10.02
C GLU A 152 3.76 -12.92 9.39
N SER A 153 4.49 -12.63 8.30
CA SER A 153 4.21 -11.49 7.40
C SER A 153 3.04 -11.74 6.43
N LYS A 154 2.39 -12.91 6.53
CA LYS A 154 0.99 -13.04 6.08
C LYS A 154 0.17 -12.09 6.95
N PRO A 155 -0.75 -11.28 6.40
CA PRO A 155 -1.59 -10.40 7.20
C PRO A 155 -2.14 -11.21 8.36
N THR A 156 -1.78 -10.79 9.57
CA THR A 156 -2.24 -11.43 10.79
C THR A 156 -3.73 -11.60 10.66
N ARG A 157 -4.14 -12.86 10.74
CA ARG A 157 -5.51 -13.34 10.61
C ARG A 157 -6.41 -12.44 11.46
N SER A 158 -7.08 -11.47 10.84
CA SER A 158 -8.16 -10.76 11.51
C SER A 158 -9.17 -11.85 11.88
N PRO A 159 -9.63 -11.94 13.14
CA PRO A 159 -10.57 -12.97 13.57
C PRO A 159 -11.91 -12.93 12.80
N HIS A 160 -12.12 -11.92 11.94
CA HIS A 160 -13.35 -11.66 11.21
C HIS A 160 -13.36 -12.07 9.74
N PHE A 161 -12.24 -12.53 9.16
CA PHE A 161 -12.22 -12.97 7.75
C PHE A 161 -11.71 -14.40 7.59
N SER A 162 -12.64 -15.31 7.34
CA SER A 162 -12.40 -16.66 6.84
C SER A 162 -12.45 -16.61 5.31
N THR A 163 -11.37 -16.99 4.63
CA THR A 163 -11.41 -17.23 3.17
C THR A 163 -10.78 -18.58 2.87
N SER A 164 -11.50 -19.39 2.09
CA SER A 164 -11.30 -20.80 1.77
C SER A 164 -10.11 -21.10 0.83
N TRP A 165 -9.02 -20.34 0.90
CA TRP A 165 -7.87 -20.44 -0.01
C TRP A 165 -6.89 -21.59 0.28
N ASP A 166 -7.31 -22.61 1.05
CA ASP A 166 -6.46 -23.75 1.43
C ASP A 166 -6.89 -25.07 0.76
N ARG A 167 -7.66 -24.98 -0.33
CA ARG A 167 -8.00 -26.12 -1.20
C ARG A 167 -7.83 -25.74 -2.66
N ARG A 168 -6.59 -25.79 -3.14
CA ARG A 168 -6.21 -26.18 -4.51
C ARG A 168 -4.71 -26.35 -4.61
#